data_AF-X0X6K1-F1
#
_entry.id   AF-X0X6K1-F1
#
_cell.length_a   1.000
_cell.length_b   1.000
_cell.length_c   1.000
_cell.angle_alpha   90.00
_cell.angle_beta   90.00
_cell.angle_gamma   90.00
#
_symmetry.space_group_name_H-M   'P 1'
#
loop_
_entity.id
_entity.type
_entity.pdbx_description
1 polymer ?
#
loop_
_entity_poly.entity_id
_entity_poly.type
_entity_poly.pdbx_seq_one_letter_code
_entity_poly.pdbx_strand_id
1 'polypeptide(L)'
;VSLSRHVAAALKPLEQSGLKYELGSMGTSIEGPLEEILKAVMQMHETPFQAGHKRVLTTILIDDRRDRDISIEGKKKSVMEKR
;
A
#
# COMPACT_ATOMS: atom_id res chain seq x y z
N VAL A 1 4.77 4.67 -22.85
CA VAL A 1 4.70 5.73 -21.82
C VAL A 1 5.07 5.10 -20.48
N SER A 2 6.08 5.61 -19.78
CA SER A 2 6.50 5.06 -18.47
C SER A 2 5.63 5.64 -17.35
N LEU A 3 5.08 4.78 -16.50
CA LEU A 3 4.27 5.16 -15.34
C LEU A 3 5.09 5.32 -14.06
N SER A 4 6.39 4.97 -14.09
CA SER A 4 7.25 4.90 -12.91
C SER A 4 7.30 6.21 -12.11
N ARG A 5 7.28 7.37 -12.79
CA ARG A 5 7.26 8.69 -12.14
C ARG A 5 5.97 8.94 -11.34
N HIS A 6 4.84 8.45 -11.83
CA HIS A 6 3.54 8.60 -11.15
C HIS A 6 3.46 7.68 -9.94
N VAL A 7 3.96 6.45 -10.08
CA VAL A 7 4.07 5.49 -8.95
C VAL A 7 4.98 6.07 -7.86
N ALA A 8 6.16 6.59 -8.23
CA ALA A 8 7.07 7.21 -7.27
C ALA A 8 6.46 8.43 -6.55
N ALA A 9 5.67 9.24 -7.26
CA ALA A 9 4.96 10.35 -6.63
C ALA A 9 3.90 9.86 -5.63
N ALA A 10 3.13 8.85 -6.02
CA ALA A 10 2.09 8.26 -5.17
C ALA A 10 2.67 7.52 -3.94
N LEU A 11 3.95 7.16 -3.92
CA LEU A 11 4.60 6.56 -2.73
C LEU A 11 5.01 7.60 -1.67
N LYS A 12 5.17 8.88 -2.02
CA LYS A 12 5.61 9.90 -1.07
C LYS A 12 4.69 10.07 0.15
N PRO A 13 3.35 10.11 0.02
CA PRO A 13 2.47 10.20 1.18
C PRO A 13 2.60 8.97 2.09
N LEU A 14 2.84 7.79 1.50
CA LEU A 14 3.06 6.56 2.25
C LEU A 14 4.39 6.61 3.02
N GLU A 15 5.47 7.10 2.42
CA GLU A 15 6.76 7.32 3.10
C GLU A 15 6.62 8.29 4.28
N GLN A 16 5.83 9.36 4.10
CA GLN A 16 5.57 10.36 5.14
C GLN A 16 4.69 9.84 6.28
N SER A 17 3.85 8.84 6.01
CA SER A 17 2.96 8.25 7.03
C SER A 17 3.72 7.47 8.11
N GLY A 18 4.95 7.03 7.83
CA GLY A 18 5.73 6.18 8.74
C GLY A 18 5.21 4.73 8.85
N LEU A 19 4.17 4.36 8.09
CA LEU A 19 3.64 3.00 8.05
C LEU A 19 4.68 2.03 7.47
N LYS A 20 4.69 0.81 8.00
CA LYS A 20 5.52 -0.27 7.42
C LYS A 20 4.93 -0.63 6.07
N TYR A 21 5.74 -0.57 5.01
CA TYR A 21 5.31 -0.96 3.68
C TYR A 21 6.40 -1.72 2.93
N GLU A 22 5.99 -2.47 1.91
CA GLU A 22 6.87 -3.17 0.99
C GLU A 22 6.40 -2.97 -0.44
N LEU A 23 7.27 -2.42 -1.28
CA LEU A 23 7.01 -2.23 -2.71
C LEU A 23 7.28 -3.54 -3.46
N GLY A 24 6.23 -4.10 -4.06
CA GLY A 24 6.32 -5.23 -4.99
C GLY A 24 6.22 -4.79 -6.45
N SER A 25 6.35 -5.76 -7.36
CA SER A 25 6.24 -5.52 -8.82
C SER A 25 4.83 -5.13 -9.27
N MET A 26 3.80 -5.61 -8.56
CA MET A 26 2.38 -5.47 -8.94
C MET A 26 1.57 -4.60 -7.96
N GLY A 27 2.17 -4.16 -6.86
CA GLY A 27 1.46 -3.44 -5.83
C GLY A 27 2.33 -3.16 -4.61
N THR A 28 1.81 -2.36 -3.70
CA THR A 28 2.47 -2.02 -2.44
C THR A 28 1.71 -2.68 -1.30
N SER A 29 2.41 -3.47 -0.49
CA SER A 29 1.84 -4.04 0.74
C SER A 29 2.07 -3.05 1.88
N ILE A 30 1.05 -2.78 2.68
CA ILE A 30 1.11 -1.83 3.79
C ILE A 30 0.61 -2.55 5.05
N GLU A 31 1.30 -2.33 6.16
CA GLU A 31 1.00 -2.92 7.47
C GLU A 31 0.90 -1.82 8.52
N GLY A 32 -0.13 -1.89 9.36
CA GLY A 32 -0.41 -0.90 10.40
C GLY A 32 -1.90 -0.78 10.72
N PRO A 33 -2.29 0.22 11.53
CA PRO A 33 -3.68 0.48 11.87
C PRO A 33 -4.52 0.80 10.63
N LEU A 34 -5.70 0.16 10.51
CA LEU A 34 -6.57 0.30 9.33
C LEU A 34 -6.89 1.77 9.01
N GLU A 35 -7.18 2.59 10.02
CA GLU A 35 -7.50 4.00 9.82
C GLU A 35 -6.34 4.80 9.22
N GLU A 36 -5.11 4.54 9.68
CA GLU A 36 -3.90 5.20 9.15
C GLU A 36 -3.60 4.75 7.73
N ILE A 37 -3.76 3.45 7.44
CA ILE A 37 -3.62 2.91 6.09
C ILE A 37 -4.60 3.58 5.14
N LEU A 38 -5.88 3.67 5.50
CA LEU A 38 -6.90 4.29 4.64
C LEU A 38 -6.63 5.78 4.41
N LYS A 39 -6.16 6.51 5.42
CA LYS A 39 -5.72 7.92 5.27
C LYS A 39 -4.56 8.05 4.30
N ALA A 40 -3.53 7.21 4.44
CA ALA A 40 -2.38 7.20 3.53
C ALA A 40 -2.83 6.87 2.10
N VAL A 41 -3.58 5.79 1.90
CA VAL A 41 -4.06 5.36 0.58
C VAL A 41 -4.93 6.43 -0.10
N MET A 42 -5.75 7.17 0.67
CA MET A 42 -6.49 8.31 0.14
C MET A 42 -5.55 9.37 -0.44
N GLN A 43 -4.51 9.77 0.30
CA GLN A 43 -3.51 10.73 -0.19
C GLN A 43 -2.75 10.20 -1.42
N MET A 44 -2.44 8.91 -1.44
CA MET A 44 -1.82 8.27 -2.61
C MET A 44 -2.73 8.35 -3.83
N HIS A 45 -4.04 8.09 -3.67
CA HIS A 45 -5.03 8.14 -4.75
C HIS A 45 -5.23 9.54 -5.32
N GLU A 46 -5.14 10.57 -4.48
CA GLU A 46 -5.27 11.98 -4.89
C GLU A 46 -4.05 12.52 -5.65
N THR A 47 -2.87 11.91 -5.44
CA THR A 47 -1.60 12.41 -6.00
C THR A 47 -1.61 12.53 -7.54
N PRO A 48 -2.13 11.57 -8.33
CA PRO A 48 -2.23 11.74 -9.78
C PRO A 48 -3.21 12.83 -10.21
N PHE A 49 -4.29 13.10 -9.45
CA PHE A 49 -5.21 14.20 -9.77
C PHE A 49 -4.52 15.56 -9.64
N GLN A 50 -3.63 15.73 -8.65
CA GLN A 50 -2.78 16.92 -8.52
C GLN A 50 -1.84 17.10 -9.72
N ALA A 51 -1.50 16.01 -10.42
CA ALA A 51 -0.71 16.02 -11.65
C ALA A 51 -1.56 16.22 -12.93
N GLY A 52 -2.87 16.50 -12.79
CA GLY A 52 -3.78 16.80 -13.90
C GLY A 52 -4.46 15.58 -14.51
N HIS A 53 -4.31 14.39 -13.93
CA HIS A 53 -5.03 13.19 -14.39
C HIS A 53 -6.52 13.29 -14.04
N LYS A 54 -7.39 12.87 -14.96
CA LYS A 54 -8.85 12.97 -14.78
C LYS A 54 -9.49 11.71 -14.20
N ARG A 55 -8.77 10.59 -14.22
CA ARG A 55 -9.28 9.29 -13.78
C ARG A 55 -8.12 8.44 -13.27
N VAL A 56 -8.32 7.87 -12.09
CA VAL A 56 -7.40 6.91 -11.46
C VAL A 56 -8.22 5.70 -11.04
N LEU A 57 -7.68 4.50 -11.26
CA LEU A 57 -8.21 3.27 -10.71
C LEU A 57 -7.26 2.79 -9.62
N THR A 58 -7.77 2.63 -8.40
CA THR A 58 -7.01 2.08 -7.28
C THR A 58 -7.71 0.82 -6.78
N THR A 59 -6.96 -0.26 -6.70
CA THR A 59 -7.43 -1.53 -6.18
C THR A 59 -6.79 -1.76 -4.81
N ILE A 60 -7.62 -1.94 -3.78
CA ILE A 60 -7.17 -2.16 -2.40
C ILE A 60 -7.70 -3.51 -1.96
N LEU A 61 -6.80 -4.38 -1.47
CA LEU A 61 -7.17 -5.62 -0.79
C LEU A 61 -6.81 -5.45 0.68
N ILE A 62 -7.82 -5.54 1.55
CA ILE A 62 -7.67 -5.38 2.99
C ILE A 62 -7.85 -6.76 3.63
N ASP A 63 -6.83 -7.21 4.34
CA ASP A 63 -6.90 -8.38 5.20
C ASP A 63 -6.84 -7.92 6.66
N ASP A 64 -8.02 -7.66 7.24
CA ASP A 64 -8.21 -7.26 8.64
C ASP A 64 -8.70 -8.46 9.45
N ARG A 65 -7.83 -8.97 10.32
CA ARG A 65 -8.14 -10.05 11.25
C ARG A 65 -8.12 -9.52 12.67
N ARG A 66 -9.20 -9.77 13.40
CA ARG A 66 -9.38 -9.34 14.80
C ARG A 66 -9.17 -10.44 15.82
N ASP A 67 -8.87 -11.64 15.35
CA ASP A 67 -8.70 -12.84 16.18
C ASP A 67 -7.23 -13.15 16.48
N ARG A 68 -6.29 -12.56 15.73
CA ARG A 68 -4.85 -12.66 15.97
C ARG A 68 -4.09 -11.55 15.24
N ASP A 69 -2.97 -11.13 15.80
CA ASP A 69 -2.06 -10.22 15.13
C ASP A 69 -1.41 -10.89 13.91
N ILE A 70 -1.32 -10.15 12.82
CA ILE A 70 -0.69 -10.59 11.58
C ILE A 70 0.32 -9.55 11.11
N SER A 71 1.45 -10.02 10.58
CA SER A 71 2.43 -9.18 9.89
C SER A 71 2.76 -9.76 8.53
N ILE A 72 3.26 -8.91 7.63
CA ILE A 72 3.76 -9.27 6.29
C ILE A 72 4.82 -10.38 6.44
N GLU A 73 5.75 -10.23 7.38
CA GLU A 73 6.77 -11.24 7.68
C GLU A 73 6.18 -12.55 8.20
N GLY A 74 5.20 -12.48 9.10
CA GLY A 74 4.51 -13.66 9.62
C GLY A 74 3.81 -14.47 8.53
N LYS A 75 3.16 -13.78 7.57
CA LYS A 75 2.53 -14.43 6.42
C LYS A 75 3.54 -15.10 5.50
N LYS A 76 4.63 -14.41 5.16
CA LYS A 76 5.71 -14.98 4.34
C LYS A 76 6.34 -16.22 4.99
N LYS A 77 6.62 -16.13 6.30
CA LYS A 77 7.19 -17.23 7.07
C LYS A 77 6.26 -18.44 7.11
N SER A 78 4.96 -18.24 7.35
CA SER A 78 4.00 -19.35 7.37
C SER A 78 3.87 -20.09 6.04
N VAL A 79 4.06 -19.42 4.90
CA VAL A 79 4.09 -20.10 3.59
C VAL A 79 5.40 -20.86 3.41
N MET A 80 6.53 -20.26 3.78
CA MET A 80 7.85 -20.88 3.68
C MET A 80 8.00 -22.13 4.56
N GLU A 81 7.40 -22.14 5.76
CA GLU A 81 7.42 -23.28 6.68
C GLU A 81 6.55 -24.46 6.21
N LYS A 82 5.57 -24.21 5.33
CA LYS A 82 4.66 -25.24 4.79
C LYS A 82 5.04 -25.74 3.40
N ARG A 83 6.18 -25.27 2.87
CA ARG A 83 6.76 -25.76 1.63
C ARG A 83 7.52 -27.06 1.88
#